data_AF-A0A5N4D652-F1
#
_entry.id   AF-A0A5N4D652-F1
#
_cell.length_a   1.000
_cell.length_b   1.000
_cell.length_c   1.000
_cell.angle_alpha   90.00
_cell.angle_beta   90.00
_cell.angle_gamma   90.00
#
_symmetry.space_group_name_H-M   'P 1'
#
loop_
_entity.id
_entity.type
_entity.pdbx_description
1 polymer ?
#
loop_
_entity_poly.entity_id
_entity_poly.type
_entity_poly.pdbx_seq_one_letter_code
_entity_poly.pdbx_strand_id
1 'polypeptide(L)'
;MTLKSPEYPEGRDIIVIGNDITYRIGSFGPQEDLLFLRASELARAEGIPRIYVAANSGARIGLAEEIRHMFHVAWVDPEDPYKGFKYLYLTPQDYKRVSALNSVHCEHVEDEGESRYKITDIIGKEEGLGAENLRGSGMIAGESSLAYDEIITISLVTCRAIGIGAYLVRLGQRTIQVENSHLILTGAGALNKVLGREVYTSNNQLGGIQIMHNNGVTHSTVCDDFEGVFTVLHWLSYMPESLPNSSTIMDTKENRATEVPGNEGQLQNSSLQKSELTVSILCFLSFPSVAQKGQWLSGFFDYGSFSEIMQPWAQTVVVGRARLGGIPVGVVAVETRTVELSIPADPANLDSEAKIIQQAGQVWFPDSAFKTYQAIKDFNREGLPLMVFANWRGFSGGMKDMYDQVLKFGAYIVDGLRECSQPVMVYIPPQAELRGGSWVVIDPTINPRHMEMYADRESRGSVLEPEGTVEIKFRRKDLVKTMRRVDPVYIHLAERLGMSARSPGKSMSRSADL
;
A
#
# COMPACT_ATOMS: atom_id res chain seq x y z
N MET A 1 24.67 -5.52 -13.00
CA MET A 1 24.73 -7.00 -13.16
C MET A 1 23.93 -7.34 -14.39
N THR A 2 24.43 -8.24 -15.24
CA THR A 2 23.70 -8.76 -16.41
C THR A 2 23.28 -10.19 -16.14
N LEU A 3 21.97 -10.47 -16.23
CA LEU A 3 21.37 -11.75 -15.87
C LEU A 3 20.64 -12.34 -17.07
N LYS A 4 20.93 -13.59 -17.42
CA LYS A 4 20.10 -14.33 -18.38
C LYS A 4 18.90 -14.93 -17.65
N SER A 5 17.70 -14.62 -18.11
CA SER A 5 16.46 -15.15 -17.54
C SER A 5 15.59 -15.80 -18.63
N PRO A 6 14.57 -16.60 -18.27
CA PRO A 6 13.65 -17.16 -19.26
C PRO A 6 13.00 -16.10 -20.16
N GLU A 7 12.76 -14.91 -19.61
CA GLU A 7 12.13 -13.77 -20.31
C GLU A 7 13.11 -13.01 -21.20
N TYR A 8 14.39 -12.98 -20.80
CA TYR A 8 15.48 -12.31 -21.53
C TYR A 8 16.68 -13.25 -21.65
N PRO A 9 16.65 -14.20 -22.61
CA PRO A 9 17.71 -15.20 -22.77
C PRO A 9 19.08 -14.60 -23.16
N GLU A 10 19.07 -13.44 -23.82
CA GLU A 10 20.29 -12.70 -24.18
C GLU A 10 20.88 -11.94 -22.98
N GLY A 11 20.07 -11.69 -21.96
CA GLY A 11 20.45 -10.97 -20.75
C GLY A 11 19.58 -9.76 -20.50
N ARG A 12 19.38 -9.43 -19.21
CA ARG A 12 18.83 -8.17 -18.74
C ARG A 12 19.78 -7.53 -17.74
N ASP A 13 19.84 -6.21 -17.73
CA ASP A 13 20.66 -5.45 -16.80
C ASP A 13 19.88 -4.95 -15.58
N ILE A 14 20.53 -4.97 -14.42
CA ILE A 14 20.03 -4.38 -13.17
C ILE A 14 21.18 -3.74 -12.40
N ILE A 15 20.86 -2.75 -11.57
CA ILE A 15 21.79 -2.23 -10.55
C ILE A 15 21.32 -2.67 -9.17
N VAL A 16 22.25 -3.27 -8.42
CA VAL A 16 22.02 -3.70 -7.04
C VAL A 16 22.87 -2.81 -6.12
N ILE A 17 22.21 -2.17 -5.17
CA ILE A 17 22.84 -1.36 -4.12
C ILE A 17 22.55 -2.06 -2.80
N GLY A 18 23.54 -2.22 -1.93
CA GLY A 18 23.36 -2.88 -0.64
C GLY A 18 24.19 -2.21 0.45
N ASN A 19 23.65 -2.16 1.66
CA ASN A 19 24.44 -1.76 2.82
C ASN A 19 25.38 -2.90 3.24
N ASP A 20 26.63 -2.58 3.52
CA ASP A 20 27.50 -3.49 4.27
C ASP A 20 27.27 -3.29 5.77
N ILE A 21 26.48 -4.19 6.36
CA ILE A 21 26.16 -4.13 7.80
C ILE A 21 27.39 -4.39 8.69
N THR A 22 28.46 -4.98 8.14
CA THR A 22 29.71 -5.23 8.89
C THR A 22 30.58 -3.98 8.96
N TYR A 23 30.43 -3.06 8.00
CA TYR A 23 31.12 -1.78 7.99
C TYR A 23 30.34 -0.71 8.74
N ARG A 24 30.85 -0.30 9.91
CA ARG A 24 30.23 0.72 10.78
C ARG A 24 28.71 0.49 10.94
N ILE A 25 28.32 -0.76 11.24
CA ILE A 25 26.94 -1.24 11.43
C ILE A 25 25.97 -0.95 10.28
N GLY A 26 26.47 -0.71 9.07
CA GLY A 26 25.68 -0.30 7.91
C GLY A 26 25.14 1.13 8.02
N SER A 27 25.85 2.02 8.73
CA SER A 27 25.46 3.42 8.87
C SER A 27 25.73 4.24 7.60
N PHE A 28 24.82 5.15 7.29
CA PHE A 28 24.94 6.09 6.17
C PHE A 28 25.77 7.32 6.58
N GLY A 29 27.02 7.38 6.09
CA GLY A 29 27.82 8.61 6.06
C GLY A 29 27.88 9.19 4.64
N PRO A 30 28.62 10.31 4.44
CA PRO A 30 28.57 11.04 3.18
C PRO A 30 29.07 10.24 1.98
N GLN A 31 30.02 9.31 2.21
CA GLN A 31 30.57 8.45 1.16
C GLN A 31 29.60 7.33 0.76
N GLU A 32 28.91 6.73 1.74
CA GLU A 32 27.86 5.75 1.47
C GLU A 32 26.67 6.39 0.74
N ASP A 33 26.28 7.61 1.15
CA ASP A 33 25.25 8.41 0.49
C ASP A 33 25.65 8.72 -0.96
N LEU A 34 26.90 9.12 -1.20
CA LEU A 34 27.40 9.43 -2.54
C LEU A 34 27.42 8.19 -3.45
N LEU A 35 27.83 7.03 -2.94
CA LEU A 35 27.82 5.79 -3.70
C LEU A 35 26.39 5.40 -4.09
N PHE A 36 25.46 5.46 -3.13
CA PHE A 36 24.05 5.18 -3.39
C PHE A 36 23.49 6.13 -4.46
N LEU A 37 23.75 7.43 -4.33
CA LEU A 37 23.33 8.45 -5.30
C LEU A 37 23.81 8.10 -6.70
N ARG A 38 25.13 7.90 -6.88
CA ARG A 38 25.72 7.68 -8.20
C ARG A 38 25.27 6.37 -8.84
N ALA A 39 25.07 5.31 -8.04
CA ALA A 39 24.51 4.06 -8.54
C ALA A 39 23.04 4.20 -8.96
N SER A 40 22.24 4.98 -8.21
CA SER A 40 20.84 5.25 -8.57
C SER A 40 20.74 6.13 -9.83
N GLU A 41 21.56 7.17 -9.94
CA GLU A 41 21.63 8.02 -11.14
C GLU A 41 22.04 7.21 -12.38
N LEU A 42 22.98 6.26 -12.23
CA LEU A 42 23.37 5.37 -13.32
C LEU A 42 22.19 4.46 -13.73
N ALA A 43 21.46 3.89 -12.77
CA ALA A 43 20.28 3.06 -13.07
C ALA A 43 19.22 3.84 -13.86
N ARG A 44 18.98 5.10 -13.49
CA ARG A 44 18.07 5.98 -14.23
C ARG A 44 18.61 6.37 -15.60
N ALA A 45 19.89 6.71 -15.71
CA ALA A 45 20.52 7.07 -16.98
C ALA A 45 20.44 5.93 -18.01
N GLU A 46 20.52 4.68 -17.54
CA GLU A 46 20.37 3.48 -18.37
C GLU A 46 18.91 3.00 -18.48
N GLY A 47 17.99 3.56 -17.69
CA GLY A 47 16.57 3.17 -17.67
C GLY A 47 16.31 1.77 -17.10
N ILE A 48 17.25 1.20 -16.33
CA ILE A 48 17.21 -0.19 -15.84
C ILE A 48 16.75 -0.29 -14.38
N PRO A 49 16.23 -1.45 -13.93
CA PRO A 49 15.79 -1.64 -12.56
C PRO A 49 16.88 -1.42 -11.51
N ARG A 50 16.51 -0.73 -10.42
CA ARG A 50 17.33 -0.55 -9.23
C ARG A 50 16.80 -1.41 -8.08
N ILE A 51 17.63 -2.34 -7.62
CA ILE A 51 17.37 -3.21 -6.48
C ILE A 51 18.15 -2.71 -5.27
N TYR A 52 17.49 -2.48 -4.14
CA TYR A 52 18.12 -2.04 -2.91
C TYR A 52 18.02 -3.11 -1.81
N VAL A 53 19.15 -3.58 -1.29
CA VAL A 53 19.22 -4.50 -0.15
C VAL A 53 19.48 -3.68 1.12
N ALA A 54 18.43 -3.51 1.91
CA ALA A 54 18.43 -2.67 3.09
C ALA A 54 18.82 -3.48 4.34
N ALA A 55 20.01 -3.20 4.87
CA ALA A 55 20.56 -3.78 6.09
C ALA A 55 21.40 -2.73 6.84
N ASN A 56 20.74 -1.78 7.51
CA ASN A 56 21.38 -0.53 7.95
C ASN A 56 21.00 -0.09 9.37
N SER A 57 21.68 0.95 9.86
CA SER A 57 21.40 1.61 11.14
C SER A 57 20.97 3.07 10.99
N GLY A 58 20.54 3.48 9.80
CA GLY A 58 20.22 4.87 9.48
C GLY A 58 21.46 5.76 9.34
N ALA A 59 21.25 7.08 9.44
CA ALA A 59 22.32 8.06 9.35
C ALA A 59 23.37 7.84 10.44
N ARG A 60 24.64 7.98 10.08
CA ARG A 60 25.76 7.86 11.01
C ARG A 60 25.64 8.96 12.07
N ILE A 61 25.95 8.60 13.31
CA ILE A 61 26.01 9.52 14.44
C ILE A 61 27.41 9.37 15.02
N GLY A 62 28.07 10.50 15.26
CA GLY A 62 29.40 10.53 15.86
C GLY A 62 29.54 11.67 16.86
N LEU A 63 30.63 11.60 17.62
CA LEU A 63 31.10 12.70 18.45
C LEU A 63 32.57 12.94 18.11
N ALA A 64 33.06 14.16 18.31
CA ALA A 64 34.47 14.48 18.10
C ALA A 64 35.34 13.80 19.16
N GLU A 65 35.81 12.58 18.86
CA GLU A 65 36.58 11.74 19.78
C GLU A 65 37.89 12.41 20.23
N GLU A 66 38.50 13.21 19.36
CA GLU A 66 39.68 14.00 19.74
C GLU A 66 39.38 15.00 20.85
N ILE A 67 38.16 15.58 20.89
CA ILE A 67 37.76 16.55 21.91
C ILE A 67 37.23 15.87 23.18
N ARG A 68 36.58 14.70 23.05
CA ARG A 68 35.94 13.97 24.16
C ARG A 68 36.87 13.77 25.36
N HIS A 69 38.16 13.55 25.10
CA HIS A 69 39.15 13.27 26.16
C HIS A 69 40.03 14.48 26.53
N MET A 70 39.78 15.66 25.96
CA MET A 70 40.56 16.87 26.21
C MET A 70 39.77 18.00 26.89
N PHE A 71 38.44 17.99 26.81
CA PHE A 71 37.65 19.05 27.44
C PHE A 71 37.70 18.95 28.97
N HIS A 72 37.70 20.12 29.59
CA HIS A 72 37.60 20.31 31.04
C HIS A 72 36.24 20.92 31.38
N VAL A 73 35.80 20.74 32.62
CA VAL A 73 34.53 21.26 33.14
C VAL A 73 34.81 22.37 34.14
N ALA A 74 34.27 23.56 33.91
CA ALA A 74 34.30 24.64 34.89
C ALA A 74 33.14 24.45 35.88
N TRP A 75 33.39 23.79 37.01
CA TRP A 75 32.36 23.54 38.04
C TRP A 75 31.88 24.85 38.69
N VAL A 76 30.63 24.86 39.16
CA VAL A 76 30.14 25.96 40.01
C VAL A 76 30.89 25.95 41.35
N ASP A 77 31.10 24.75 41.88
CA ASP A 77 31.86 24.47 43.09
C ASP A 77 32.62 23.14 42.88
N PRO A 78 33.96 23.15 42.75
CA PRO A 78 34.74 21.93 42.52
C PRO A 78 34.60 20.90 43.65
N GLU A 79 34.30 21.33 44.88
CA GLU A 79 34.11 20.45 46.04
C GLU A 79 32.69 19.86 46.10
N ASP A 80 31.72 20.46 45.40
CA ASP A 80 30.33 19.97 45.31
C ASP A 80 29.79 19.98 43.86
N PRO A 81 30.15 18.98 43.03
CA PRO A 81 29.72 18.89 41.63
C PRO A 81 28.20 18.80 41.43
N TYR A 82 27.40 18.49 42.46
CA TYR A 82 25.94 18.46 42.36
C TYR A 82 25.33 19.84 42.09
N LYS A 83 26.06 20.91 42.41
CA LYS A 83 25.67 22.28 42.04
C LYS A 83 25.75 22.55 40.53
N GLY A 84 26.30 21.62 39.75
CA GLY A 84 26.42 21.70 38.31
C GLY A 84 27.68 22.42 37.85
N PHE A 85 27.73 22.77 36.56
CA PHE A 85 28.87 23.39 35.91
C PHE A 85 28.47 24.66 35.15
N LYS A 86 29.44 25.57 34.97
CA LYS A 86 29.29 26.85 34.27
C LYS A 86 29.45 26.66 32.75
N TYR A 87 30.52 26.00 32.31
CA TYR A 87 30.83 25.77 30.89
C TYR A 87 31.90 24.67 30.71
N LEU A 88 32.09 24.23 29.46
CA LEU A 88 33.18 23.34 29.04
C LEU A 88 34.31 24.16 28.41
N TYR A 89 35.56 23.79 28.64
CA TYR A 89 36.71 24.54 28.12
C TYR A 89 37.91 23.66 27.77
N LEU A 90 38.85 24.24 27.01
CA LEU A 90 40.18 23.70 26.78
C LEU A 90 41.23 24.58 27.43
N THR A 91 42.32 23.97 27.91
CA THR A 91 43.50 24.73 28.35
C THR A 91 44.19 25.37 27.14
N PRO A 92 45.02 26.42 27.32
CA PRO A 92 45.79 27.00 26.21
C PRO A 92 46.72 25.99 25.52
N GLN A 93 47.15 24.95 26.23
CA GLN A 93 47.97 23.87 25.67
C GLN A 93 47.15 22.94 24.80
N ASP A 94 45.95 22.54 25.26
CA ASP A 94 45.06 21.66 24.50
C ASP A 94 44.47 22.38 23.28
N TYR A 95 44.05 23.63 23.44
CA TYR A 95 43.53 24.45 22.33
C TYR A 95 44.58 24.64 21.21
N LYS A 96 45.86 24.84 21.57
CA LYS A 96 46.95 24.91 20.58
C LYS A 96 47.09 23.64 19.74
N ARG A 97 46.70 22.46 20.26
CA ARG A 97 46.78 21.19 19.52
C ARG A 97 45.67 21.03 18.48
N VAL A 98 44.50 21.60 18.73
CA VAL A 98 43.30 21.40 17.86
C VAL A 98 42.86 22.63 17.07
N SER A 99 43.32 23.83 17.44
CA SER A 99 42.96 25.08 16.75
C SER A 99 43.30 25.06 15.26
N ALA A 100 44.44 24.50 14.88
CA ALA A 100 44.85 24.38 13.47
C ALA A 100 44.00 23.37 12.67
N LEU A 101 43.27 22.47 13.33
CA LEU A 101 42.44 21.44 12.70
C LEU A 101 40.99 21.90 12.49
N ASN A 102 40.64 23.11 12.94
CA ASN A 102 39.28 23.63 12.93
C ASN A 102 38.25 22.71 13.62
N SER A 103 38.69 21.93 14.62
CA SER A 103 37.82 20.97 15.33
C SER A 103 36.84 21.63 16.29
N VAL A 104 37.14 22.83 16.78
CA VAL A 104 36.33 23.55 17.78
C VAL A 104 36.38 25.05 17.52
N HIS A 105 35.27 25.72 17.80
CA HIS A 105 35.25 27.16 18.02
C HIS A 105 35.23 27.42 19.53
N CYS A 106 36.08 28.35 19.95
CA CYS A 106 36.20 28.70 21.35
C CYS A 106 36.29 30.22 21.53
N GLU A 107 35.82 30.68 22.69
CA GLU A 107 36.00 32.04 23.18
C GLU A 107 37.08 32.03 24.26
N HIS A 108 38.08 32.91 24.14
CA HIS A 108 39.09 33.07 25.19
C HIS A 108 38.47 33.82 26.38
N VAL A 109 38.62 33.26 27.58
CA VAL A 109 38.14 33.85 28.83
C VAL A 109 39.21 33.73 29.91
N GLU A 110 39.23 34.70 30.81
CA GLU A 110 39.96 34.60 32.08
C GLU A 110 38.95 34.31 33.19
N ASP A 111 39.09 33.17 33.86
CA ASP A 111 38.23 32.76 34.97
C ASP A 111 39.09 32.10 36.05
N GLU A 112 38.82 32.42 37.32
CA GLU A 112 39.58 31.93 38.47
C GLU A 112 41.10 32.18 38.38
N GLY A 113 41.52 33.21 37.64
CA GLY A 113 42.93 33.55 37.43
C GLY A 113 43.64 32.69 36.37
N GLU A 114 42.91 31.83 35.66
CA GLU A 114 43.43 30.99 34.59
C GLU A 114 42.89 31.42 33.22
N SER A 115 43.75 31.33 32.20
CA SER A 115 43.33 31.49 30.81
C SER A 115 42.66 30.20 30.32
N ARG A 116 41.42 30.29 29.87
CA ARG A 116 40.61 29.17 29.38
C ARG A 116 40.04 29.47 27.99
N TYR A 117 39.91 28.44 27.16
CA TYR A 117 39.22 28.54 25.87
C TYR A 117 37.86 27.85 26.00
N LYS A 118 36.84 28.64 26.31
CA LYS A 118 35.47 28.16 26.48
C LYS A 118 34.93 27.65 25.15
N ILE A 119 34.44 26.42 25.11
CA ILE A 119 33.92 25.80 23.89
C ILE A 119 32.55 26.41 23.56
N THR A 120 32.40 26.97 22.36
CA THR A 120 31.11 27.44 21.84
C THR A 120 30.51 26.42 20.87
N ASP A 121 31.35 25.87 19.99
CA ASP A 121 30.94 24.93 18.96
C ASP A 121 31.97 23.80 18.83
N ILE A 122 31.49 22.57 18.62
CA ILE A 122 32.32 21.41 18.32
C ILE A 122 32.01 21.02 16.88
N ILE A 123 33.01 21.14 16.01
CA ILE A 123 32.93 20.79 14.59
C ILE A 123 33.40 19.34 14.39
N GLY A 124 34.53 18.99 15.01
CA GLY A 124 35.23 17.72 14.82
C GLY A 124 36.10 17.70 13.57
N LYS A 125 37.20 16.96 13.63
CA LYS A 125 38.10 16.75 12.48
C LYS A 125 37.62 15.64 11.53
N GLU A 126 36.83 14.69 12.06
CA GLU A 126 36.27 13.59 11.27
C GLU A 126 35.01 14.08 10.54
N GLU A 127 34.86 13.69 9.28
CA GLU A 127 33.66 13.97 8.50
C GLU A 127 32.56 12.95 8.81
N GLY A 128 31.30 13.39 8.80
CA GLY A 128 30.15 12.51 8.95
C GLY A 128 29.81 12.21 10.41
N LEU A 129 29.88 13.23 11.26
CA LEU A 129 29.50 13.18 12.66
C LEU A 129 28.05 13.64 12.88
N GLY A 130 27.52 14.53 12.03
CA GLY A 130 26.27 15.21 12.31
C GLY A 130 25.44 15.61 11.09
N ALA A 131 25.16 16.91 10.95
CA ALA A 131 24.14 17.46 10.05
C ALA A 131 24.44 17.19 8.56
N GLU A 132 25.70 17.04 8.19
CA GLU A 132 26.15 16.63 6.87
C GLU A 132 25.61 15.25 6.47
N ASN A 133 25.45 14.32 7.42
CA ASN A 133 24.82 13.01 7.16
C ASN A 133 23.33 13.14 6.90
N LEU A 134 22.66 14.10 7.56
CA LEU A 134 21.23 14.38 7.32
C LEU A 134 21.03 15.00 5.94
N ARG A 135 21.96 15.89 5.52
CA ARG A 135 21.98 16.43 4.16
C ARG A 135 22.17 15.31 3.12
N GLY A 136 23.13 14.42 3.34
CA GLY A 136 23.37 13.26 2.47
C GLY A 136 22.16 12.33 2.40
N SER A 137 21.53 12.07 3.55
CA SER A 137 20.26 11.32 3.63
C SER A 137 19.15 11.98 2.81
N GLY A 138 18.98 13.30 2.91
CA GLY A 138 17.99 14.04 2.11
C GLY A 138 18.26 13.98 0.60
N MET A 139 19.54 13.98 0.21
CA MET A 139 19.96 13.85 -1.19
C MET A 139 19.55 12.50 -1.78
N ILE A 140 19.83 11.38 -1.10
CA ILE A 140 19.45 10.05 -1.59
C ILE A 140 17.95 9.75 -1.46
N ALA A 141 17.25 10.42 -0.53
CA ALA A 141 15.79 10.39 -0.49
C ALA A 141 15.19 11.07 -1.72
N GLY A 142 15.68 12.26 -2.09
CA GLY A 142 15.25 12.97 -3.30
C GLY A 142 15.49 12.15 -4.57
N GLU A 143 16.69 11.59 -4.71
CA GLU A 143 17.03 10.69 -5.82
C GLU A 143 16.14 9.44 -5.85
N SER A 144 15.84 8.82 -4.69
CA SER A 144 14.97 7.64 -4.66
C SER A 144 13.51 7.96 -5.00
N SER A 145 13.04 9.16 -4.65
CA SER A 145 11.73 9.64 -5.09
C SER A 145 11.67 9.75 -6.61
N LEU A 146 12.71 10.32 -7.23
CA LEU A 146 12.79 10.47 -8.69
C LEU A 146 12.93 9.11 -9.38
N ALA A 147 13.77 8.23 -8.85
CA ALA A 147 13.98 6.89 -9.40
C ALA A 147 12.69 6.07 -9.46
N TYR A 148 11.80 6.20 -8.48
CA TYR A 148 10.52 5.49 -8.52
C TYR A 148 9.59 5.94 -9.66
N ASP A 149 9.66 7.22 -10.05
CA ASP A 149 8.84 7.73 -11.16
C ASP A 149 9.46 7.43 -12.55
N GLU A 150 10.76 7.16 -12.63
CA GLU A 150 11.48 6.93 -13.90
C GLU A 150 11.81 5.46 -14.18
N ILE A 151 12.10 4.64 -13.16
CA ILE A 151 12.56 3.25 -13.31
C ILE A 151 11.89 2.31 -12.31
N ILE A 152 12.05 1.01 -12.55
CA ILE A 152 11.61 -0.02 -11.60
C ILE A 152 12.50 0.01 -10.35
N THR A 153 11.89 0.22 -9.20
CA THR A 153 12.54 0.17 -7.89
C THR A 153 11.98 -0.98 -7.06
N ILE A 154 12.87 -1.82 -6.51
CA ILE A 154 12.50 -2.91 -5.59
C ILE A 154 13.47 -2.86 -4.39
N SER A 155 12.94 -3.07 -3.19
CA SER A 155 13.74 -3.14 -1.97
C SER A 155 13.55 -4.47 -1.25
N LEU A 156 14.66 -5.07 -0.81
CA LEU A 156 14.69 -6.24 0.07
C LEU A 156 15.18 -5.79 1.45
N VAL A 157 14.33 -5.90 2.47
CA VAL A 157 14.68 -5.59 3.85
C VAL A 157 15.17 -6.86 4.53
N THR A 158 16.46 -6.87 4.86
CA THR A 158 17.11 -7.93 5.64
C THR A 158 17.74 -7.35 6.90
N CYS A 159 17.66 -8.08 8.01
CA CYS A 159 18.04 -7.62 9.34
C CYS A 159 17.23 -6.41 9.86
N ARG A 160 17.43 -5.21 9.30
CA ARG A 160 16.78 -3.96 9.73
C ARG A 160 16.99 -2.82 8.75
N ALA A 161 16.02 -1.91 8.68
CA ALA A 161 16.12 -0.64 7.99
C ALA A 161 15.63 0.48 8.93
N ILE A 162 16.50 1.46 9.20
CA ILE A 162 16.28 2.49 10.24
C ILE A 162 16.36 3.89 9.62
N GLY A 163 15.43 4.77 10.00
CA GLY A 163 15.46 6.19 9.64
C GLY A 163 15.45 6.41 8.12
N ILE A 164 16.54 6.98 7.57
CA ILE A 164 16.68 7.13 6.12
C ILE A 164 16.57 5.80 5.37
N GLY A 165 17.12 4.71 5.91
CA GLY A 165 16.97 3.39 5.30
C GLY A 165 15.51 2.97 5.13
N ALA A 166 14.65 3.32 6.10
CA ALA A 166 13.22 3.05 6.00
C ALA A 166 12.53 3.94 4.95
N TYR A 167 12.92 5.21 4.86
CA TYR A 167 12.43 6.10 3.81
C TYR A 167 12.86 5.66 2.41
N LEU A 168 14.10 5.22 2.21
CA LEU A 168 14.56 4.72 0.90
C LEU A 168 13.74 3.52 0.43
N VAL A 169 13.47 2.57 1.33
CA VAL A 169 12.60 1.41 1.08
C VAL A 169 11.21 1.88 0.69
N ARG A 170 10.59 2.78 1.48
CA ARG A 170 9.24 3.27 1.20
C ARG A 170 9.17 4.08 -0.10
N LEU A 171 10.16 4.91 -0.39
CA LEU A 171 10.22 5.71 -1.61
C LEU A 171 10.36 4.82 -2.85
N GLY A 172 11.09 3.71 -2.74
CA GLY A 172 11.13 2.67 -3.76
C GLY A 172 9.83 1.83 -3.89
N GLN A 173 8.87 2.03 -2.98
CA GLN A 173 7.57 1.36 -2.86
C GLN A 173 7.62 -0.16 -2.66
N ARG A 174 8.06 -0.89 -3.68
CA ARG A 174 7.95 -2.35 -3.79
C ARG A 174 8.91 -3.00 -2.80
N THR A 175 8.36 -3.53 -1.71
CA THR A 175 9.14 -3.96 -0.55
C THR A 175 8.93 -5.44 -0.25
N ILE A 176 10.02 -6.19 -0.18
CA ILE A 176 10.05 -7.56 0.32
C ILE A 176 10.71 -7.53 1.70
N GLN A 177 10.07 -8.12 2.71
CA GLN A 177 10.57 -8.08 4.09
C GLN A 177 10.78 -9.49 4.64
N VAL A 178 11.98 -9.76 5.15
CA VAL A 178 12.30 -11.03 5.80
C VAL A 178 11.64 -11.10 7.19
N GLU A 179 11.08 -12.26 7.59
CA GLU A 179 10.19 -12.41 8.76
C GLU A 179 10.74 -11.85 10.10
N ASN A 180 12.06 -11.86 10.30
CA ASN A 180 12.70 -11.36 11.52
C ASN A 180 13.30 -9.96 11.40
N SER A 181 13.09 -9.29 10.27
CA SER A 181 13.56 -7.93 10.03
C SER A 181 12.55 -6.87 10.45
N HIS A 182 13.00 -5.63 10.65
CA HIS A 182 12.13 -4.50 10.97
C HIS A 182 12.47 -3.24 10.18
N LEU A 183 11.41 -2.51 9.82
CA LEU A 183 11.44 -1.25 9.11
C LEU A 183 10.93 -0.14 10.05
N ILE A 184 11.83 0.67 10.61
CA ILE A 184 11.48 1.63 11.68
C ILE A 184 12.12 2.99 11.46
N LEU A 185 11.57 4.02 12.11
CA LEU A 185 12.22 5.33 12.20
C LEU A 185 13.10 5.41 13.45
N THR A 186 12.53 5.06 14.60
CA THR A 186 13.18 5.13 15.91
C THR A 186 13.03 3.79 16.63
N GLY A 187 14.09 3.31 17.29
CA GLY A 187 14.08 2.05 18.04
C GLY A 187 13.22 2.09 19.31
N ALA A 188 12.68 0.93 19.68
CA ALA A 188 11.85 0.75 20.88
C ALA A 188 12.53 1.24 22.16
N GLY A 189 13.81 0.91 22.36
CA GLY A 189 14.56 1.37 23.52
C GLY A 189 14.69 2.90 23.61
N ALA A 190 14.81 3.59 22.47
CA ALA A 190 14.85 5.05 22.44
C ALA A 190 13.48 5.65 22.79
N LEU A 191 12.39 5.09 22.27
CA LEU A 191 11.03 5.52 22.61
C LEU A 191 10.72 5.30 24.09
N ASN A 192 11.07 4.14 24.65
CA ASN A 192 10.88 3.85 26.08
C ASN A 192 11.63 4.86 26.96
N LYS A 193 12.85 5.25 26.56
CA LYS A 193 13.64 6.27 27.28
C LYS A 193 12.97 7.65 27.24
N VAL A 194 12.37 8.03 26.12
CA VAL A 194 11.62 9.29 26.00
C VAL A 194 10.33 9.26 26.81
N LEU A 195 9.63 8.13 26.83
CA LEU A 195 8.37 7.96 27.56
C LEU A 195 8.57 7.70 29.07
N GLY A 196 9.80 7.48 29.51
CA GLY A 196 10.15 7.21 30.91
C GLY A 196 9.67 5.87 31.46
N ARG A 197 9.21 4.96 30.59
CA ARG A 197 8.69 3.64 30.95
C ARG A 197 8.86 2.65 29.79
N GLU A 198 8.85 1.36 30.10
CA GLU A 198 8.97 0.29 29.11
C GLU A 198 7.62 0.04 28.42
N VAL A 199 7.37 0.75 27.31
CA VAL A 199 6.13 0.65 26.53
C VAL A 199 6.24 -0.43 25.45
N TYR A 200 7.36 -0.44 24.73
CA TYR A 200 7.59 -1.33 23.60
C TYR A 200 8.64 -2.39 23.95
N THR A 201 8.39 -3.64 23.57
CA THR A 201 9.24 -4.79 23.93
C THR A 201 10.27 -5.12 22.86
N SER A 202 10.02 -4.75 21.61
CA SER A 202 10.93 -5.04 20.48
C SER A 202 10.77 -4.05 19.34
N ASN A 203 11.80 -3.93 18.49
CA ASN A 203 11.67 -3.17 17.24
C ASN A 203 10.69 -3.82 16.25
N ASN A 204 10.54 -5.16 16.30
CA ASN A 204 9.56 -5.85 15.46
C ASN A 204 8.12 -5.44 15.84
N GLN A 205 7.85 -5.09 17.10
CA GLN A 205 6.55 -4.53 17.51
C GLN A 205 6.23 -3.19 16.80
N LEU A 206 7.25 -2.45 16.38
CA LEU A 206 7.10 -1.15 15.71
C LEU A 206 7.08 -1.28 14.18
N GLY A 207 7.86 -2.21 13.63
CA GLY A 207 8.10 -2.28 12.18
C GLY A 207 8.39 -3.66 11.62
N GLY A 208 8.10 -4.73 12.36
CA GLY A 208 8.14 -6.09 11.84
C GLY A 208 7.03 -6.35 10.82
N ILE A 209 7.03 -7.55 10.24
CA ILE A 209 6.05 -7.95 9.22
C ILE A 209 4.60 -7.82 9.71
N GLN A 210 4.34 -8.05 11.00
CA GLN A 210 3.02 -7.94 11.60
C GLN A 210 2.48 -6.51 11.63
N ILE A 211 3.34 -5.51 11.39
CA ILE A 211 2.94 -4.12 11.19
C ILE A 211 2.97 -3.79 9.71
N MET A 212 4.12 -4.00 9.05
CA MET A 212 4.38 -3.47 7.72
C MET A 212 3.72 -4.26 6.60
N HIS A 213 3.52 -5.58 6.76
CA HIS A 213 2.75 -6.35 5.79
C HIS A 213 1.25 -6.05 5.93
N ASN A 214 0.79 -5.89 7.18
CA ASN A 214 -0.61 -5.62 7.52
C ASN A 214 -1.06 -4.18 7.23
N ASN A 215 -0.14 -3.26 6.91
CA ASN A 215 -0.45 -1.89 6.52
C ASN A 215 -0.06 -1.54 5.06
N GLY A 216 0.44 -2.52 4.29
CA GLY A 216 0.76 -2.36 2.88
C GLY A 216 2.12 -1.76 2.55
N VAL A 217 2.94 -1.39 3.54
CA VAL A 217 4.31 -0.94 3.28
C VAL A 217 5.14 -2.09 2.71
N THR A 218 5.04 -3.27 3.32
CA THR A 218 5.61 -4.52 2.83
C THR A 218 4.63 -5.19 1.88
N HIS A 219 5.12 -5.50 0.68
CA HIS A 219 4.33 -6.11 -0.39
C HIS A 219 4.39 -7.64 -0.35
N SER A 220 5.50 -8.22 0.10
CA SER A 220 5.63 -9.66 0.35
C SER A 220 6.55 -9.94 1.52
N THR A 221 6.29 -11.04 2.22
CA THR A 221 7.14 -11.56 3.29
C THR A 221 7.84 -12.84 2.85
N VAL A 222 9.04 -13.07 3.37
CA VAL A 222 9.86 -14.25 3.05
C VAL A 222 10.57 -14.75 4.30
N CYS A 223 10.83 -16.05 4.37
CA CYS A 223 11.47 -16.69 5.51
C CYS A 223 12.94 -16.29 5.65
N ASP A 224 13.62 -16.11 4.51
CA ASP A 224 15.05 -15.83 4.46
C ASP A 224 15.44 -14.94 3.26
N ASP A 225 16.71 -14.53 3.24
CA ASP A 225 17.26 -13.66 2.20
C ASP A 225 17.23 -14.31 0.81
N PHE A 226 17.38 -15.64 0.73
CA PHE A 226 17.42 -16.35 -0.55
C PHE A 226 16.04 -16.37 -1.20
N GLU A 227 15.00 -16.67 -0.44
CA GLU A 227 13.61 -16.54 -0.87
C GLU A 227 13.27 -15.07 -1.22
N GLY A 228 13.85 -14.11 -0.49
CA GLY A 228 13.79 -12.69 -0.81
C GLY A 228 14.33 -12.38 -2.21
N VAL A 229 15.54 -12.86 -2.53
CA VAL A 229 16.15 -12.70 -3.86
C VAL A 229 15.34 -13.43 -4.93
N PHE A 230 14.83 -14.64 -4.65
CA PHE A 230 13.93 -15.35 -5.56
C PHE A 230 12.69 -14.52 -5.88
N THR A 231 12.08 -13.90 -4.86
CA THR A 231 10.89 -13.06 -5.02
C THR A 231 11.20 -11.80 -5.85
N VAL A 232 12.38 -11.18 -5.67
CA VAL A 232 12.84 -10.07 -6.53
C VAL A 232 12.88 -10.50 -7.99
N LEU A 233 13.52 -11.65 -8.28
CA LEU A 233 13.63 -12.17 -9.65
C LEU A 233 12.25 -12.57 -10.21
N HIS A 234 11.39 -13.16 -9.38
CA HIS A 234 10.04 -13.51 -9.74
C HIS A 234 9.22 -12.28 -10.13
N TRP A 235 9.32 -11.18 -9.38
CA TRP A 235 8.66 -9.92 -9.74
C TRP A 235 9.23 -9.31 -11.02
N LEU A 236 10.56 -9.30 -11.16
CA LEU A 236 11.21 -8.82 -12.38
C LEU A 236 10.80 -9.62 -13.63
N SER A 237 10.40 -10.89 -13.48
CA SER A 237 9.91 -11.71 -14.61
C SER A 237 8.71 -11.07 -15.31
N TYR A 238 7.85 -10.35 -14.59
CA TYR A 238 6.69 -9.68 -15.19
C TYR A 238 7.06 -8.34 -15.85
N MET A 239 8.22 -7.78 -15.50
CA MET A 239 8.58 -6.38 -15.81
C MET A 239 9.52 -6.26 -17.02
N PRO A 240 9.50 -5.14 -17.74
CA PRO A 240 10.44 -4.85 -18.83
C PRO A 240 11.90 -4.83 -18.33
N GLU A 241 12.85 -5.04 -19.25
CA GLU A 241 14.30 -4.91 -18.97
C GLU A 241 14.72 -3.45 -18.73
N SER A 242 14.09 -2.51 -19.44
CA SER A 242 14.29 -1.07 -19.33
C SER A 242 13.04 -0.34 -19.82
N LEU A 243 12.80 0.88 -19.33
CA LEU A 243 11.75 1.75 -19.87
C LEU A 243 12.39 2.64 -20.97
N PRO A 244 11.82 2.76 -22.20
CA PRO A 244 10.45 2.43 -22.63
C PRO A 244 10.34 1.14 -23.47
N ASN A 245 11.20 0.14 -23.26
CA ASN A 245 11.11 -1.12 -24.02
C ASN A 245 9.80 -1.86 -23.66
N SER A 246 9.08 -2.33 -24.69
CA SER A 246 7.78 -3.01 -24.54
C SER A 246 7.91 -4.27 -23.68
N SER A 247 6.91 -4.51 -22.83
CA SER A 247 6.79 -5.73 -22.00
C SER A 247 6.87 -7.00 -22.86
N THR A 248 7.69 -7.95 -22.44
CA THR A 248 8.00 -9.17 -23.19
C THR A 248 6.91 -10.23 -23.02
N ILE A 249 6.43 -10.76 -24.14
CA ILE A 249 5.50 -11.90 -24.17
C ILE A 249 6.31 -13.18 -23.96
N MET A 250 6.03 -13.92 -22.90
CA MET A 250 6.57 -15.28 -22.77
C MET A 250 5.69 -16.26 -23.55
N ASP A 251 6.33 -17.18 -24.27
CA ASP A 251 5.61 -18.28 -24.94
C ASP A 251 5.21 -19.30 -23.87
N THR A 252 3.95 -19.25 -23.42
CA THR A 252 3.46 -20.20 -22.41
C THR A 252 3.15 -21.55 -23.05
N LYS A 253 3.40 -22.65 -22.33
CA LYS A 253 3.07 -24.00 -22.83
C LYS A 253 1.57 -24.19 -23.11
N GLU A 254 0.73 -23.27 -22.65
CA GLU A 254 -0.70 -23.18 -22.93
C GLU A 254 -1.05 -22.35 -24.17
N ASN A 255 -0.10 -22.08 -25.09
CA ASN A 255 -0.37 -21.48 -26.40
C ASN A 255 -1.21 -22.36 -27.35
N ARG A 256 -1.90 -23.37 -26.83
CA ARG A 256 -3.14 -23.81 -27.45
C ARG A 256 -4.17 -22.80 -27.03
N ALA A 257 -4.53 -21.91 -27.95
CA ALA A 257 -5.92 -21.50 -28.05
C ALA A 257 -6.74 -22.78 -27.88
N THR A 258 -7.24 -23.04 -26.67
CA THR A 258 -8.42 -23.86 -26.50
C THR A 258 -9.41 -23.13 -27.37
N GLU A 259 -9.69 -23.73 -28.53
CA GLU A 259 -10.80 -23.33 -29.38
C GLU A 259 -11.90 -22.88 -28.44
N VAL A 260 -12.33 -21.61 -28.54
CA VAL A 260 -13.67 -21.27 -28.08
C VAL A 260 -14.53 -22.31 -28.80
N PRO A 261 -15.09 -23.33 -28.13
CA PRO A 261 -15.70 -24.42 -28.86
C PRO A 261 -16.84 -23.77 -29.62
N GLY A 262 -16.77 -23.81 -30.94
CA GLY A 262 -17.82 -23.36 -31.85
C GLY A 262 -19.11 -24.19 -31.73
N ASN A 263 -19.28 -24.90 -30.63
CA ASN A 263 -20.46 -25.63 -30.21
C ASN A 263 -20.56 -25.43 -28.70
N GLU A 264 -21.59 -24.71 -28.25
CA GLU A 264 -22.36 -24.86 -27.00
C GLU A 264 -21.74 -25.75 -25.90
N GLY A 265 -20.48 -25.54 -25.58
CA GLY A 265 -19.70 -26.26 -24.61
C GLY A 265 -19.64 -25.37 -23.39
N GLN A 266 -20.70 -25.43 -22.61
CA GLN A 266 -20.77 -24.91 -21.26
C GLN A 266 -19.37 -24.96 -20.62
N LEU A 267 -18.81 -23.80 -20.21
CA LEU A 267 -18.15 -23.73 -18.91
C LEU A 267 -19.02 -24.59 -18.02
N GLN A 268 -18.57 -25.81 -17.66
CA GLN A 268 -19.46 -26.78 -17.06
C GLN A 268 -20.08 -26.11 -15.85
N ASN A 269 -21.32 -25.70 -16.02
CA ASN A 269 -22.28 -25.39 -15.01
C ASN A 269 -22.60 -26.73 -14.34
N SER A 270 -21.59 -27.40 -13.79
CA SER A 270 -21.78 -28.36 -12.73
C SER A 270 -22.14 -27.54 -11.50
N SER A 271 -23.37 -27.04 -11.50
CA SER A 271 -24.14 -26.76 -10.31
C SER A 271 -23.32 -26.20 -9.15
N LEU A 272 -22.72 -25.02 -9.33
CA LEU A 272 -22.54 -24.14 -8.19
C LEU A 272 -23.95 -23.65 -7.83
N GLN A 273 -24.66 -24.50 -7.09
CA GLN A 273 -25.95 -24.16 -6.52
C GLN A 273 -25.77 -22.88 -5.69
N LYS A 274 -26.83 -22.07 -5.64
CA LYS A 274 -26.99 -20.78 -4.94
C LYS A 274 -26.36 -20.66 -3.52
N SER A 275 -25.91 -21.75 -2.92
CA SER A 275 -25.35 -21.85 -1.57
C SER A 275 -23.82 -22.00 -1.49
N GLU A 276 -23.10 -22.17 -2.61
CA GLU A 276 -21.64 -22.43 -2.59
C GLU A 276 -20.78 -21.41 -3.38
N LEU A 277 -21.40 -20.40 -3.99
CA LEU A 277 -20.73 -19.33 -4.76
C LEU A 277 -20.11 -18.21 -3.91
N THR A 278 -19.84 -18.50 -2.64
CA THR A 278 -18.84 -17.77 -1.86
C THR A 278 -17.43 -18.24 -2.27
N VAL A 279 -17.20 -18.40 -3.57
CA VAL A 279 -15.93 -18.79 -4.14
C VAL A 279 -15.05 -17.53 -4.07
N SER A 280 -14.04 -17.55 -3.20
CA SER A 280 -13.07 -16.47 -3.06
C SER A 280 -12.61 -16.00 -4.45
N ILE A 281 -12.46 -14.70 -4.65
CA ILE A 281 -12.00 -14.13 -5.92
C ILE A 281 -10.71 -14.78 -6.43
N LEU A 282 -9.83 -15.22 -5.51
CA LEU A 282 -8.61 -15.97 -5.82
C LEU A 282 -8.87 -17.26 -6.61
N CYS A 283 -10.01 -17.91 -6.37
CA CYS A 283 -10.40 -19.08 -7.13
C CYS A 283 -10.71 -18.72 -8.59
N PHE A 284 -11.44 -17.63 -8.82
CA PHE A 284 -11.68 -17.14 -10.18
C PHE A 284 -10.37 -16.76 -10.90
N LEU A 285 -9.42 -16.15 -10.18
CA LEU A 285 -8.13 -15.72 -10.74
C LEU A 285 -7.19 -16.90 -11.06
N SER A 286 -7.05 -17.87 -10.14
CA SER A 286 -6.01 -18.92 -10.26
C SER A 286 -6.29 -20.24 -9.53
N PHE A 287 -7.50 -20.45 -8.98
CA PHE A 287 -7.99 -21.68 -8.30
C PHE A 287 -6.94 -22.60 -7.65
N PRO A 288 -6.52 -22.38 -6.39
CA PRO A 288 -5.57 -23.28 -5.72
C PRO A 288 -6.18 -24.60 -5.20
N SER A 289 -7.48 -24.84 -5.36
CA SER A 289 -8.16 -25.99 -4.77
C SER A 289 -8.38 -27.13 -5.76
N VAL A 290 -7.81 -28.28 -5.42
CA VAL A 290 -8.12 -29.58 -6.03
C VAL A 290 -9.59 -29.89 -5.76
N ALA A 291 -10.44 -29.81 -6.79
CA ALA A 291 -11.78 -30.37 -6.73
C ALA A 291 -11.69 -31.87 -6.36
N GLN A 292 -12.72 -32.42 -5.70
CA GLN A 292 -12.77 -33.83 -5.31
C GLN A 292 -12.28 -34.72 -6.47
N LYS A 293 -11.14 -35.42 -6.26
CA LYS A 293 -10.42 -36.32 -7.20
C LYS A 293 -9.31 -35.71 -8.10
N GLY A 294 -8.49 -34.77 -7.62
CA GLY A 294 -7.21 -34.48 -8.28
C GLY A 294 -7.31 -33.75 -9.63
N GLN A 295 -8.49 -33.23 -9.99
CA GLN A 295 -8.71 -32.51 -11.22
C GLN A 295 -8.57 -31.01 -10.98
N TRP A 296 -7.67 -30.38 -11.74
CA TRP A 296 -7.46 -28.94 -11.69
C TRP A 296 -8.58 -28.21 -12.45
N LEU A 297 -9.21 -27.23 -11.81
CA LEU A 297 -10.14 -26.32 -12.46
C LEU A 297 -9.37 -25.06 -12.85
N SER A 298 -9.30 -24.76 -14.15
CA SER A 298 -8.60 -23.58 -14.66
C SER A 298 -9.28 -22.29 -14.21
N GLY A 299 -8.49 -21.33 -13.71
CA GLY A 299 -8.92 -19.94 -13.50
C GLY A 299 -8.86 -19.12 -14.77
N PHE A 300 -8.98 -17.78 -14.64
CA PHE A 300 -8.89 -16.84 -15.77
C PHE A 300 -7.46 -16.68 -16.31
N PHE A 301 -6.47 -16.67 -15.42
CA PHE A 301 -5.06 -16.48 -15.78
C PHE A 301 -4.30 -17.80 -15.96
N ASP A 302 -3.11 -17.70 -16.57
CA ASP A 302 -2.22 -18.82 -16.81
C ASP A 302 -1.87 -19.53 -15.49
N TYR A 303 -1.80 -20.86 -15.52
CA TYR A 303 -1.55 -21.67 -14.33
C TYR A 303 -0.30 -21.22 -13.56
N GLY A 304 -0.48 -20.94 -12.25
CA GLY A 304 0.61 -20.57 -11.36
C GLY A 304 1.23 -19.19 -11.62
N SER A 305 0.61 -18.36 -12.47
CA SER A 305 1.14 -17.04 -12.81
C SER A 305 0.71 -15.91 -11.87
N PHE A 306 -0.36 -16.08 -11.09
CA PHE A 306 -0.80 -15.03 -10.18
C PHE A 306 0.09 -14.95 -8.94
N SER A 307 0.74 -13.80 -8.77
CA SER A 307 1.58 -13.45 -7.63
C SER A 307 0.94 -12.29 -6.89
N GLU A 308 0.28 -12.58 -5.76
CA GLU A 308 -0.38 -11.60 -4.91
C GLU A 308 0.64 -10.73 -4.16
N ILE A 309 0.30 -9.45 -3.96
CA ILE A 309 1.08 -8.50 -3.15
C ILE A 309 0.19 -7.76 -2.16
N MET A 310 0.77 -7.34 -1.03
CA MET A 310 0.08 -6.62 0.06
C MET A 310 -1.13 -7.41 0.60
N GLN A 311 -1.01 -8.74 0.69
CA GLN A 311 -2.13 -9.65 0.93
C GLN A 311 -2.93 -9.33 2.21
N PRO A 312 -2.33 -9.18 3.41
CA PRO A 312 -3.10 -9.10 4.63
C PRO A 312 -3.62 -7.69 4.92
N TRP A 313 -3.17 -6.68 4.16
CA TRP A 313 -3.66 -5.31 4.25
C TRP A 313 -4.87 -5.11 3.32
N ALA A 314 -5.92 -4.45 3.84
CA ALA A 314 -7.12 -4.08 3.09
C ALA A 314 -7.69 -5.23 2.23
N GLN A 315 -7.95 -6.37 2.87
CA GLN A 315 -8.25 -7.65 2.21
C GLN A 315 -9.58 -7.66 1.44
N THR A 316 -10.37 -6.58 1.51
CA THR A 316 -11.54 -6.39 0.65
C THR A 316 -11.16 -6.22 -0.83
N VAL A 317 -9.90 -5.90 -1.12
CA VAL A 317 -9.33 -5.86 -2.48
C VAL A 317 -8.07 -6.72 -2.55
N VAL A 318 -8.01 -7.54 -3.59
CA VAL A 318 -6.89 -8.41 -3.93
C VAL A 318 -6.12 -7.77 -5.08
N VAL A 319 -4.79 -7.67 -4.96
CA VAL A 319 -3.93 -7.08 -5.99
C VAL A 319 -2.69 -7.94 -6.21
N GLY A 320 -2.22 -7.99 -7.44
CA GLY A 320 -1.07 -8.83 -7.79
C GLY A 320 -0.69 -8.70 -9.26
N ARG A 321 0.24 -9.53 -9.69
CA ARG A 321 0.63 -9.68 -11.09
C ARG A 321 0.20 -11.04 -11.59
N ALA A 322 -0.16 -11.16 -12.86
CA ALA A 322 -0.49 -12.43 -13.50
C ALA A 322 0.01 -12.48 -14.94
N ARG A 323 -0.18 -13.62 -15.62
CA ARG A 323 -0.06 -13.73 -17.08
C ARG A 323 -1.36 -14.19 -17.71
N LEU A 324 -1.69 -13.61 -18.86
CA LEU A 324 -2.80 -14.03 -19.71
C LEU A 324 -2.23 -14.38 -21.09
N GLY A 325 -2.17 -15.67 -21.43
CA GLY A 325 -1.51 -16.13 -22.66
C GLY A 325 -0.05 -15.69 -22.72
N GLY A 326 0.63 -15.68 -21.58
CA GLY A 326 2.01 -15.24 -21.44
C GLY A 326 2.25 -13.73 -21.30
N ILE A 327 1.22 -12.90 -21.50
CA ILE A 327 1.30 -11.43 -21.38
C ILE A 327 1.24 -11.05 -19.90
N PRO A 328 2.27 -10.40 -19.33
CA PRO A 328 2.25 -9.98 -17.94
C PRO A 328 1.26 -8.81 -17.74
N VAL A 329 0.41 -8.90 -16.73
CA VAL A 329 -0.59 -7.87 -16.40
C VAL A 329 -0.64 -7.62 -14.89
N GLY A 330 -0.86 -6.37 -14.51
CA GLY A 330 -1.29 -6.01 -13.17
C GLY A 330 -2.76 -6.37 -12.98
N VAL A 331 -3.12 -6.86 -11.79
CA VAL A 331 -4.47 -7.36 -11.48
C VAL A 331 -5.00 -6.68 -10.24
N VAL A 332 -6.23 -6.17 -10.33
CA VAL A 332 -7.03 -5.72 -9.18
C VAL A 332 -8.36 -6.48 -9.20
N ALA A 333 -8.70 -7.11 -8.09
CA ALA A 333 -9.93 -7.88 -7.96
C ALA A 333 -10.56 -7.68 -6.56
N VAL A 334 -11.82 -8.06 -6.39
CA VAL A 334 -12.61 -7.71 -5.20
C VAL A 334 -13.02 -8.94 -4.42
N GLU A 335 -12.82 -8.91 -3.11
CA GLU A 335 -13.35 -9.94 -2.21
C GLU A 335 -14.85 -9.72 -1.99
N THR A 336 -15.61 -10.81 -2.04
CA THR A 336 -17.08 -10.80 -1.89
C THR A 336 -17.51 -11.17 -0.48
N ARG A 337 -16.66 -11.89 0.25
CA ARG A 337 -16.89 -12.24 1.66
C ARG A 337 -16.70 -11.03 2.56
N THR A 338 -17.37 -11.06 3.71
CA THR A 338 -17.02 -10.18 4.83
C THR A 338 -15.62 -10.53 5.30
N VAL A 339 -14.77 -9.50 5.39
CA VAL A 339 -13.40 -9.57 5.89
C VAL A 339 -13.39 -9.15 7.36
N GLU A 340 -12.58 -9.84 8.17
CA GLU A 340 -12.32 -9.46 9.56
C GLU A 340 -10.93 -8.82 9.66
N LEU A 341 -10.91 -7.52 9.88
CA LEU A 341 -9.68 -6.75 10.08
C LEU A 341 -9.36 -6.68 11.58
N SER A 342 -8.23 -7.24 11.98
CA SER A 342 -7.71 -7.13 13.34
C SER A 342 -6.87 -5.87 13.48
N ILE A 343 -7.30 -4.93 14.33
CA ILE A 343 -6.56 -3.74 14.71
C ILE A 343 -5.83 -4.05 16.03
N PRO A 344 -4.49 -4.01 16.07
CA PRO A 344 -3.74 -4.25 17.30
C PRO A 344 -4.00 -3.14 18.33
N ALA A 345 -3.92 -3.49 19.61
CA ALA A 345 -3.93 -2.50 20.68
C ALA A 345 -2.69 -1.60 20.58
N ASP A 346 -2.84 -0.31 20.91
CA ASP A 346 -1.70 0.61 21.08
C ASP A 346 -1.04 0.38 22.45
N PRO A 347 0.20 -0.13 22.53
CA PRO A 347 0.89 -0.35 23.80
C PRO A 347 1.11 0.93 24.62
N ALA A 348 1.12 2.11 23.98
CA ALA A 348 1.29 3.39 24.65
C ALA A 348 0.01 3.86 25.36
N ASN A 349 -1.15 3.33 25.00
CA ASN A 349 -2.45 3.69 25.54
C ASN A 349 -3.07 2.53 26.33
N LEU A 350 -3.20 2.69 27.64
CA LEU A 350 -3.70 1.66 28.55
C LEU A 350 -5.18 1.29 28.30
N ASP A 351 -5.97 2.20 27.74
CA ASP A 351 -7.38 1.97 27.42
C ASP A 351 -7.57 1.33 26.03
N SER A 352 -6.49 1.15 25.27
CA SER A 352 -6.54 0.52 23.96
C SER A 352 -6.55 -1.00 24.09
N GLU A 353 -7.54 -1.63 23.47
CA GLU A 353 -7.62 -3.08 23.29
C GLU A 353 -7.60 -3.43 21.80
N ALA A 354 -7.24 -4.68 21.49
CA ALA A 354 -7.30 -5.17 20.12
C ALA A 354 -8.76 -5.28 19.67
N LYS A 355 -9.05 -4.82 18.45
CA LYS A 355 -10.41 -4.76 17.92
C LYS A 355 -10.50 -5.54 16.61
N ILE A 356 -11.61 -6.25 16.44
CA ILE A 356 -11.94 -6.89 15.16
C ILE A 356 -13.03 -6.05 14.50
N ILE A 357 -12.76 -5.55 13.31
CA ILE A 357 -13.70 -4.79 12.50
C ILE A 357 -14.12 -5.65 11.32
N GLN A 358 -15.43 -5.75 11.10
CA GLN A 358 -15.98 -6.39 9.91
C GLN A 358 -16.04 -5.38 8.78
N GLN A 359 -15.45 -5.72 7.64
CA GLN A 359 -15.55 -4.98 6.39
C GLN A 359 -16.37 -5.81 5.41
N ALA A 360 -17.43 -5.23 4.87
CA ALA A 360 -18.25 -5.90 3.87
C ALA A 360 -17.46 -6.12 2.57
N GLY A 361 -17.63 -7.27 1.93
CA GLY A 361 -17.15 -7.47 0.57
C GLY A 361 -17.83 -6.53 -0.42
N GLN A 362 -17.24 -6.38 -1.61
CA GLN A 362 -17.76 -5.50 -2.68
C GLN A 362 -17.87 -4.01 -2.28
N VAL A 363 -17.14 -3.55 -1.26
CA VAL A 363 -17.16 -2.14 -0.81
C VAL A 363 -15.74 -1.60 -0.74
N TRP A 364 -15.53 -0.38 -1.25
CA TRP A 364 -14.30 0.35 -1.00
C TRP A 364 -14.35 1.08 0.34
N PHE A 365 -13.37 0.78 1.17
CA PHE A 365 -13.05 1.46 2.42
C PHE A 365 -11.82 2.36 2.24
N PRO A 366 -11.47 3.24 3.19
CA PRO A 366 -10.27 4.08 3.07
C PRO A 366 -9.01 3.29 2.72
N ASP A 367 -8.81 2.15 3.37
CA ASP A 367 -7.67 1.26 3.17
C ASP A 367 -7.69 0.60 1.79
N SER A 368 -8.81 0.04 1.35
CA SER A 368 -8.89 -0.65 0.06
C SER A 368 -8.92 0.29 -1.13
N ALA A 369 -9.49 1.50 -0.97
CA ALA A 369 -9.35 2.56 -1.97
C ALA A 369 -7.89 3.00 -2.12
N PHE A 370 -7.16 3.15 -1.01
CA PHE A 370 -5.74 3.50 -1.04
C PHE A 370 -4.88 2.37 -1.62
N LYS A 371 -5.12 1.11 -1.24
CA LYS A 371 -4.46 -0.08 -1.82
C LYS A 371 -4.68 -0.17 -3.32
N THR A 372 -5.90 0.09 -3.78
CA THR A 372 -6.25 0.10 -5.20
C THR A 372 -5.45 1.17 -5.95
N TYR A 373 -5.45 2.41 -5.46
CA TYR A 373 -4.66 3.49 -6.05
C TYR A 373 -3.16 3.15 -6.09
N GLN A 374 -2.60 2.68 -4.98
CA GLN A 374 -1.19 2.33 -4.88
C GLN A 374 -0.81 1.25 -5.91
N ALA A 375 -1.62 0.20 -6.05
CA ALA A 375 -1.40 -0.85 -7.04
C ALA A 375 -1.44 -0.31 -8.48
N ILE A 376 -2.44 0.50 -8.83
CA ILE A 376 -2.55 1.14 -10.16
C ILE A 376 -1.29 1.97 -10.45
N LYS A 377 -0.89 2.79 -9.48
CA LYS A 377 0.29 3.66 -9.55
C LYS A 377 1.56 2.85 -9.78
N ASP A 378 1.75 1.74 -9.07
CA ASP A 378 2.92 0.87 -9.21
C ASP A 378 2.94 0.10 -10.53
N PHE A 379 1.81 -0.44 -10.99
CA PHE A 379 1.72 -1.17 -12.25
C PHE A 379 1.93 -0.27 -13.47
N ASN A 380 1.42 0.97 -13.44
CA ASN A 380 1.68 1.97 -14.48
C ASN A 380 3.18 2.26 -14.60
N ARG A 381 3.88 2.39 -13.45
CA ARG A 381 5.33 2.63 -13.39
C ARG A 381 6.17 1.41 -13.78
N GLU A 382 5.59 0.21 -13.72
CA GLU A 382 6.20 -1.00 -14.26
C GLU A 382 6.01 -1.14 -15.78
N GLY A 383 5.21 -0.27 -16.39
CA GLY A 383 4.87 -0.41 -17.80
C GLY A 383 3.92 -1.58 -18.09
N LEU A 384 3.13 -2.01 -17.10
CA LEU A 384 2.22 -3.15 -17.23
C LEU A 384 0.82 -2.71 -17.69
N PRO A 385 0.16 -3.48 -18.58
CA PRO A 385 -1.29 -3.42 -18.71
C PRO A 385 -1.97 -3.76 -17.39
N LEU A 386 -3.17 -3.22 -17.17
CA LEU A 386 -3.96 -3.42 -15.96
C LEU A 386 -5.27 -4.12 -16.28
N MET A 387 -5.60 -5.16 -15.52
CA MET A 387 -6.91 -5.80 -15.53
C MET A 387 -7.62 -5.60 -14.19
N VAL A 388 -8.81 -5.02 -14.25
CA VAL A 388 -9.66 -4.79 -13.07
C VAL A 388 -10.90 -5.68 -13.17
N PHE A 389 -10.99 -6.69 -12.30
CA PHE A 389 -12.21 -7.49 -12.14
C PHE A 389 -13.17 -6.76 -11.21
N ALA A 390 -13.95 -5.85 -11.79
CA ALA A 390 -14.79 -4.91 -11.06
C ALA A 390 -16.01 -5.60 -10.45
N ASN A 391 -16.16 -5.48 -9.13
CA ASN A 391 -17.29 -6.03 -8.39
C ASN A 391 -17.57 -5.21 -7.12
N TRP A 392 -17.93 -3.94 -7.27
CA TRP A 392 -18.18 -3.02 -6.17
C TRP A 392 -19.61 -2.44 -6.19
N ARG A 393 -20.27 -2.50 -5.02
CA ARG A 393 -21.55 -1.84 -4.75
C ARG A 393 -21.40 -0.33 -4.51
N GLY A 394 -20.20 0.10 -4.14
CA GLY A 394 -19.92 1.50 -3.84
C GLY A 394 -18.73 1.70 -2.90
N PHE A 395 -18.57 2.93 -2.47
CA PHE A 395 -17.70 3.30 -1.35
C PHE A 395 -18.49 3.23 -0.04
N SER A 396 -17.81 2.94 1.07
CA SER A 396 -18.41 3.06 2.38
C SER A 396 -18.75 4.52 2.68
N GLY A 397 -20.04 4.81 2.84
CA GLY A 397 -20.57 6.13 3.19
C GLY A 397 -20.80 6.34 4.68
N GLY A 398 -20.32 5.44 5.54
CA GLY A 398 -20.47 5.54 6.99
C GLY A 398 -19.69 6.71 7.59
N MET A 399 -20.17 7.24 8.72
CA MET A 399 -19.54 8.41 9.38
C MET A 399 -18.04 8.20 9.65
N LYS A 400 -17.66 7.01 10.13
CA LYS A 400 -16.26 6.66 10.41
C LYS A 400 -15.39 6.70 9.15
N ASP A 401 -15.80 6.03 8.08
CA ASP A 401 -15.01 5.94 6.85
C ASP A 401 -14.91 7.29 6.12
N MET A 402 -15.96 8.12 6.23
CA MET A 402 -15.94 9.50 5.77
C MET A 402 -14.95 10.36 6.59
N TYR A 403 -14.93 10.19 7.92
CA TYR A 403 -13.95 10.84 8.80
C TYR A 403 -12.53 10.37 8.50
N ASP A 404 -12.36 9.08 8.21
CA ASP A 404 -11.11 8.44 7.79
C ASP A 404 -10.78 8.71 6.31
N GLN A 405 -11.43 9.71 5.71
CA GLN A 405 -11.04 10.36 4.46
C GLN A 405 -11.19 9.47 3.21
N VAL A 406 -12.14 8.54 3.18
CA VAL A 406 -12.43 7.67 2.01
C VAL A 406 -12.54 8.46 0.70
N LEU A 407 -13.09 9.68 0.73
CA LEU A 407 -13.20 10.56 -0.43
C LEU A 407 -11.85 10.94 -1.05
N LYS A 408 -10.81 11.15 -0.23
CA LYS A 408 -9.46 11.47 -0.75
C LYS A 408 -8.89 10.30 -1.53
N PHE A 409 -9.00 9.09 -0.97
CA PHE A 409 -8.47 7.88 -1.58
C PHE A 409 -9.27 7.46 -2.82
N GLY A 410 -10.59 7.67 -2.81
CA GLY A 410 -11.42 7.51 -4.01
C GLY A 410 -11.01 8.44 -5.16
N ALA A 411 -10.65 9.69 -4.85
CA ALA A 411 -10.12 10.63 -5.86
C ALA A 411 -8.77 10.18 -6.43
N TYR A 412 -7.89 9.60 -5.61
CA TYR A 412 -6.60 9.09 -6.09
C TYR A 412 -6.73 7.93 -7.09
N ILE A 413 -7.79 7.12 -7.02
CA ILE A 413 -8.06 6.10 -8.05
C ILE A 413 -8.23 6.76 -9.42
N VAL A 414 -8.96 7.89 -9.48
CA VAL A 414 -9.14 8.68 -10.71
C VAL A 414 -7.81 9.25 -11.18
N ASP A 415 -7.01 9.84 -10.28
CA ASP A 415 -5.69 10.38 -10.63
C ASP A 415 -4.77 9.29 -11.20
N GLY A 416 -4.75 8.11 -10.56
CA GLY A 416 -3.96 6.96 -11.00
C GLY A 416 -4.34 6.46 -12.39
N LEU A 417 -5.64 6.26 -12.65
CA LEU A 417 -6.13 5.79 -13.96
C LEU A 417 -5.97 6.83 -15.07
N ARG A 418 -6.11 8.12 -14.74
CA ARG A 418 -5.86 9.23 -15.67
C ARG A 418 -4.40 9.27 -16.11
N GLU A 419 -3.47 8.96 -15.21
CA GLU A 419 -2.02 8.93 -15.48
C GLU A 419 -1.55 7.62 -16.13
N CYS A 420 -2.41 6.61 -16.24
CA CYS A 420 -2.06 5.35 -16.90
C CYS A 420 -1.66 5.55 -18.36
N SER A 421 -0.55 4.93 -18.75
CA SER A 421 -0.01 4.98 -20.11
C SER A 421 -0.12 3.64 -20.87
N GLN A 422 -0.59 2.59 -20.20
CA GLN A 422 -0.80 1.24 -20.73
C GLN A 422 -2.29 0.91 -20.82
N PRO A 423 -2.68 -0.12 -21.60
CA PRO A 423 -4.06 -0.57 -21.65
C PRO A 423 -4.61 -0.95 -20.26
N VAL A 424 -5.81 -0.47 -19.96
CA VAL A 424 -6.56 -0.80 -18.74
C VAL A 424 -7.88 -1.44 -19.15
N MET A 425 -8.07 -2.70 -18.79
CA MET A 425 -9.27 -3.47 -19.07
C MET A 425 -10.07 -3.64 -17.79
N VAL A 426 -11.24 -3.01 -17.72
CA VAL A 426 -12.20 -3.22 -16.64
C VAL A 426 -13.19 -4.28 -17.11
N TYR A 427 -13.31 -5.38 -16.37
CA TYR A 427 -14.28 -6.43 -16.65
C TYR A 427 -15.18 -6.64 -15.44
N ILE A 428 -16.49 -6.57 -15.62
CA ILE A 428 -17.49 -6.90 -14.59
C ILE A 428 -17.85 -8.39 -14.75
N PRO A 429 -17.37 -9.29 -13.86
CA PRO A 429 -17.55 -10.74 -14.03
C PRO A 429 -19.01 -11.22 -13.93
N PRO A 430 -19.28 -12.51 -14.23
CA PRO A 430 -20.58 -13.12 -13.98
C PRO A 430 -21.02 -12.92 -12.53
N GLN A 431 -22.30 -12.56 -12.33
CA GLN A 431 -22.90 -12.29 -11.02
C GLN A 431 -22.28 -11.14 -10.22
N ALA A 432 -21.30 -10.43 -10.78
CA ALA A 432 -20.73 -9.24 -10.19
C ALA A 432 -21.59 -8.00 -10.48
N GLU A 433 -21.34 -6.94 -9.71
CA GLU A 433 -22.03 -5.67 -9.87
C GLU A 433 -21.08 -4.49 -9.76
N LEU A 434 -21.35 -3.43 -10.53
CA LEU A 434 -20.64 -2.16 -10.43
C LEU A 434 -21.63 -1.02 -10.30
N ARG A 435 -21.62 -0.32 -9.17
CA ARG A 435 -22.66 0.67 -8.85
C ARG A 435 -22.13 2.02 -8.39
N GLY A 436 -22.97 3.04 -8.58
CA GLY A 436 -22.83 4.37 -7.99
C GLY A 436 -21.45 4.98 -8.16
N GLY A 437 -20.87 5.44 -7.05
CA GLY A 437 -19.55 6.07 -7.04
C GLY A 437 -18.43 5.14 -7.50
N SER A 438 -18.57 3.82 -7.35
CA SER A 438 -17.55 2.89 -7.82
C SER A 438 -17.45 2.84 -9.34
N TRP A 439 -18.57 3.00 -10.06
CA TRP A 439 -18.54 3.17 -11.52
C TRP A 439 -17.80 4.45 -11.89
N VAL A 440 -18.13 5.56 -11.22
CA VAL A 440 -17.61 6.89 -11.55
C VAL A 440 -16.09 6.94 -11.55
N VAL A 441 -15.43 6.25 -10.60
CA VAL A 441 -13.97 6.32 -10.44
C VAL A 441 -13.19 5.38 -11.36
N ILE A 442 -13.85 4.46 -12.09
CA ILE A 442 -13.21 3.54 -13.05
C ILE A 442 -13.85 3.59 -14.44
N ASP A 443 -14.63 4.64 -14.72
CA ASP A 443 -15.26 4.81 -16.02
C ASP A 443 -14.20 5.07 -17.11
N PRO A 444 -14.30 4.44 -18.30
CA PRO A 444 -13.32 4.63 -19.37
C PRO A 444 -13.15 6.08 -19.85
N THR A 445 -14.14 6.96 -19.60
CA THR A 445 -14.01 8.39 -19.93
C THR A 445 -12.95 9.12 -19.12
N ILE A 446 -12.45 8.54 -18.01
CA ILE A 446 -11.30 9.07 -17.27
C ILE A 446 -10.05 9.07 -18.14
N ASN A 447 -9.85 7.99 -18.92
CA ASN A 447 -8.72 7.84 -19.83
C ASN A 447 -9.16 7.09 -21.10
N PRO A 448 -9.89 7.75 -22.02
CA PRO A 448 -10.53 7.09 -23.16
C PRO A 448 -9.54 6.54 -24.18
N ARG A 449 -8.26 6.92 -24.09
CA ARG A 449 -7.20 6.42 -24.96
C ARG A 449 -6.73 5.03 -24.56
N HIS A 450 -6.78 4.72 -23.27
CA HIS A 450 -6.16 3.54 -22.66
C HIS A 450 -7.15 2.62 -21.94
N MET A 451 -8.35 3.10 -21.57
CA MET A 451 -9.34 2.33 -20.82
C MET A 451 -10.44 1.75 -21.72
N GLU A 452 -10.77 0.49 -21.46
CA GLU A 452 -11.95 -0.19 -22.01
C GLU A 452 -12.70 -0.91 -20.89
N MET A 453 -14.04 -0.96 -20.99
CA MET A 453 -14.89 -1.63 -20.00
C MET A 453 -15.80 -2.66 -20.66
N TYR A 454 -15.82 -3.86 -20.08
CA TYR A 454 -16.60 -5.01 -20.51
C TYR A 454 -17.48 -5.49 -19.36
N ALA A 455 -18.65 -6.02 -19.69
CA ALA A 455 -19.61 -6.53 -18.72
C ALA A 455 -20.08 -7.91 -19.13
N ASP A 456 -20.02 -8.87 -18.21
CA ASP A 456 -20.57 -10.20 -18.44
C ASP A 456 -22.10 -10.14 -18.59
N ARG A 457 -22.69 -11.12 -19.31
CA ARG A 457 -24.14 -11.22 -19.51
C ARG A 457 -24.92 -11.30 -18.19
N GLU A 458 -24.32 -11.88 -17.15
CA GLU A 458 -24.94 -12.04 -15.84
C GLU A 458 -24.62 -10.90 -14.87
N SER A 459 -23.79 -9.94 -15.25
CA SER A 459 -23.41 -8.80 -14.41
C SER A 459 -24.53 -7.75 -14.26
N ARG A 460 -24.38 -6.82 -13.32
CA ARG A 460 -25.32 -5.70 -13.11
C ARG A 460 -24.58 -4.37 -12.97
N GLY A 461 -25.20 -3.29 -13.42
CA GLY A 461 -24.71 -1.92 -13.20
C GLY A 461 -25.84 -0.91 -13.05
N SER A 462 -25.69 0.04 -12.13
CA SER A 462 -26.69 1.10 -11.88
C SER A 462 -26.17 2.20 -10.95
N VAL A 463 -26.90 3.31 -10.85
CA VAL A 463 -26.58 4.40 -9.90
C VAL A 463 -26.79 3.99 -8.45
N LEU A 464 -27.89 3.30 -8.16
CA LEU A 464 -28.24 2.74 -6.86
C LEU A 464 -28.65 1.28 -7.02
N GLU A 465 -28.57 0.51 -5.95
CA GLU A 465 -29.19 -0.83 -5.90
C GLU A 465 -30.69 -0.76 -6.25
N PRO A 466 -31.27 -1.84 -6.79
CA PRO A 466 -32.70 -1.87 -7.13
C PRO A 466 -33.60 -1.50 -5.93
N GLU A 467 -33.24 -1.95 -4.73
CA GLU A 467 -33.92 -1.66 -3.48
C GLU A 467 -33.97 -0.15 -3.20
N GLY A 468 -32.80 0.52 -3.25
CA GLY A 468 -32.70 1.97 -3.07
C GLY A 468 -33.41 2.76 -4.19
N THR A 469 -33.39 2.25 -5.42
CA THR A 469 -34.11 2.85 -6.54
C THR A 469 -35.63 2.81 -6.31
N VAL A 470 -36.15 1.68 -5.87
CA VAL A 470 -37.58 1.50 -5.51
C VAL A 470 -37.96 2.43 -4.37
N GLU A 471 -37.13 2.55 -3.32
CA GLU A 471 -37.39 3.42 -2.19
C GLU A 471 -37.55 4.90 -2.60
N ILE A 472 -36.72 5.37 -3.55
CA ILE A 472 -36.76 6.76 -4.00
C ILE A 472 -37.86 6.99 -5.05
N LYS A 473 -37.96 6.13 -6.06
CA LYS A 473 -38.74 6.37 -7.29
C LYS A 473 -40.05 5.60 -7.38
N PHE A 474 -40.27 4.56 -6.56
CA PHE A 474 -41.48 3.73 -6.59
C PHE A 474 -42.12 3.65 -5.21
N ARG A 475 -42.49 4.82 -4.69
CA ARG A 475 -42.99 5.00 -3.33
C ARG A 475 -44.40 4.43 -3.18
N ARG A 476 -44.92 4.43 -1.94
CA ARG A 476 -46.26 3.92 -1.61
C ARG A 476 -47.39 4.40 -2.53
N LYS A 477 -47.32 5.63 -3.06
CA LYS A 477 -48.31 6.15 -4.02
C LYS A 477 -48.34 5.33 -5.31
N ASP A 478 -47.18 4.97 -5.84
CA ASP A 478 -47.04 4.16 -7.05
C ASP A 478 -47.38 2.69 -6.80
N LEU A 479 -47.06 2.17 -5.61
CA LEU A 479 -47.52 0.85 -5.16
C LEU A 479 -49.06 0.77 -5.13
N VAL A 480 -49.73 1.76 -4.51
CA VAL A 480 -51.20 1.84 -4.46
C VAL A 480 -51.79 2.00 -5.85
N LYS A 481 -51.20 2.84 -6.70
CA LYS A 481 -51.61 3.00 -8.10
C LYS A 481 -51.48 1.68 -8.88
N THR A 482 -50.45 0.89 -8.60
CA THR A 482 -50.22 -0.41 -9.22
C THR A 482 -51.22 -1.45 -8.71
N MET A 483 -51.50 -1.50 -7.40
CA MET A 483 -52.56 -2.33 -6.83
C MET A 483 -53.91 -1.99 -7.47
N ARG A 484 -54.24 -0.71 -7.60
CA ARG A 484 -55.48 -0.26 -8.26
C ARG A 484 -55.55 -0.63 -9.74
N ARG A 485 -54.44 -0.91 -10.41
CA ARG A 485 -54.39 -1.28 -11.83
C ARG A 485 -54.39 -2.80 -12.04
N VAL A 486 -53.73 -3.56 -11.17
CA VAL A 486 -53.39 -4.97 -11.42
C VAL A 486 -54.04 -5.92 -10.42
N ASP A 487 -54.27 -5.49 -9.17
CA ASP A 487 -54.82 -6.38 -8.14
C ASP A 487 -56.35 -6.42 -8.22
N PRO A 488 -56.96 -7.57 -8.59
CA PRO A 488 -58.40 -7.65 -8.80
C PRO A 488 -59.22 -7.38 -7.53
N VAL A 489 -58.69 -7.71 -6.35
CA VAL A 489 -59.36 -7.46 -5.07
C VAL A 489 -59.40 -5.96 -4.76
N TYR A 490 -58.27 -5.27 -4.92
CA TYR A 490 -58.16 -3.82 -4.73
C TYR A 490 -59.02 -3.05 -5.73
N ILE A 491 -59.11 -3.52 -6.97
CA ILE A 491 -60.01 -2.96 -7.99
C ILE A 491 -61.47 -3.03 -7.53
N HIS A 492 -61.93 -4.22 -7.13
CA HIS A 492 -63.30 -4.41 -6.68
C HIS A 492 -63.64 -3.57 -5.44
N LEU A 493 -62.73 -3.49 -4.45
CA LEU A 493 -62.94 -2.72 -3.23
C LEU A 493 -63.06 -1.21 -3.51
N ALA A 494 -62.18 -0.65 -4.34
CA ALA A 494 -62.25 0.78 -4.65
C ALA A 494 -63.38 1.15 -5.65
N GLU A 495 -63.89 0.20 -6.44
CA GLU A 495 -65.16 0.38 -7.18
C GLU A 495 -66.36 0.48 -6.21
N ARG A 496 -66.45 -0.43 -5.23
CA ARG A 496 -67.50 -0.39 -4.20
C ARG A 496 -67.47 0.88 -3.35
N LEU A 497 -66.28 1.36 -2.99
CA LEU A 497 -66.09 2.64 -2.30
C LEU A 497 -66.59 3.83 -3.17
N GLY A 498 -66.33 3.79 -4.49
CA GLY A 498 -66.84 4.78 -5.43
C GLY A 498 -68.37 4.76 -5.60
N MET A 499 -69.02 3.60 -5.41
CA MET A 499 -70.49 3.46 -5.46
C MET A 499 -71.17 3.92 -4.16
N SER A 500 -70.56 3.66 -3.00
CA SER A 500 -71.10 4.06 -1.68
C SER A 500 -71.11 5.58 -1.46
N ALA A 501 -70.14 6.31 -2.02
CA ALA A 501 -70.07 7.77 -1.93
C ALA A 501 -71.15 8.52 -2.75
N ARG A 502 -71.95 7.81 -3.56
CA ARG A 502 -73.00 8.38 -4.44
C ARG A 502 -74.41 8.34 -3.86
N SER A 503 -74.62 7.94 -2.60
CA SER A 503 -75.95 7.96 -1.95
C SER A 503 -76.08 9.06 -0.88
N PRO A 504 -76.54 10.28 -1.21
CA PRO A 504 -77.10 11.22 -0.24
C PRO A 504 -78.53 10.78 0.16
N GLY A 505 -78.93 11.13 1.38
CA GLY A 505 -80.05 10.55 2.13
C GLY A 505 -81.39 10.35 1.41
N LYS A 506 -82.06 9.24 1.74
CA LYS A 506 -83.50 9.09 1.50
C LYS A 506 -84.28 9.63 2.72
N SER A 507 -85.10 10.61 2.42
CA SER A 507 -86.06 11.35 3.24
C SER A 507 -86.94 10.50 4.15
N MET A 508 -87.11 10.93 5.41
CA MET A 508 -88.34 10.67 6.17
C MET A 508 -89.51 11.39 5.50
N SER A 509 -90.48 10.65 4.98
CA SER A 509 -91.81 11.16 4.66
C SER A 509 -92.81 10.63 5.71
N ARG A 510 -93.41 11.56 6.45
CA ARG A 510 -94.60 11.35 7.29
C ARG A 510 -95.83 11.11 6.42
N SER A 511 -96.64 10.11 6.77
CA SER A 511 -98.12 10.07 6.75
C SER A 511 -98.53 8.63 7.11
N ALA A 512 -98.98 8.35 8.34
CA ALA A 512 -100.38 8.41 8.78
C ALA A 512 -101.27 7.41 8.01
N ASP A 513 -101.70 6.33 8.67
CA ASP A 513 -103.12 6.04 8.92
C ASP A 513 -103.32 4.78 9.79
N LEU A 514 -104.22 4.98 10.79
CA LEU A 514 -104.99 4.05 11.65
C LEU A 514 -104.28 3.24 12.76
#